data_AF-A0A4Q9B4D5-F1
#
_entry.id   AF-A0A4Q9B4D5-F1
#
_cell.length_a   1.000
_cell.length_b   1.000
_cell.length_c   1.000
_cell.angle_alpha   90.00
_cell.angle_beta   90.00
_cell.angle_gamma   90.00
#
_symmetry.space_group_name_H-M   'P 1'
#
loop_
_entity.id
_entity.type
_entity.pdbx_description
1 polymer ?
#
loop_
_entity_poly.entity_id
_entity_poly.type
_entity_poly.pdbx_seq_one_letter_code
_entity_poly.pdbx_strand_id
1 'polypeptide(L)' 'MRRYPAHKVTPLLVQYPDLMQAWKEAAEAGLLRAESRGKENVVVVQDLGLIARLKALGLEGEPVEEA' A
#
# COMPACT_ATOMS: atom_id res chain seq x y z
N MET A 1 0.82 10.88 1.83
CA MET A 1 0.46 9.44 1.81
C MET A 1 -0.08 9.05 0.43
N ARG A 2 -0.18 7.75 0.11
CA ARG A 2 -0.80 7.24 -1.14
C ARG A 2 -1.78 6.12 -0.84
N ARG A 3 -2.91 6.07 -1.53
CA ARG A 3 -3.94 5.04 -1.40
C ARG A 3 -3.84 4.02 -2.51
N TYR A 4 -4.00 2.75 -2.15
CA TYR A 4 -3.92 1.63 -3.07
C TYR A 4 -5.10 0.68 -2.87
N PRO A 5 -5.76 0.20 -3.94
CA PRO A 5 -6.76 -0.85 -3.80
C PRO A 5 -6.15 -2.15 -3.29
N ALA A 6 -6.70 -2.73 -2.22
CA ALA A 6 -6.15 -3.93 -1.59
C ALA A 6 -6.07 -5.11 -2.57
N HIS A 7 -7.08 -5.26 -3.44
CA HIS A 7 -7.12 -6.31 -4.45
C HIS A 7 -5.99 -6.20 -5.51
N LYS A 8 -5.40 -5.02 -5.70
CA LYS A 8 -4.24 -4.81 -6.57
C LYS A 8 -2.91 -5.01 -5.85
N VAL A 9 -2.87 -4.69 -4.56
CA VAL A 9 -1.68 -4.85 -3.74
C VAL A 9 -1.43 -6.31 -3.38
N THR A 10 -2.47 -7.04 -2.95
CA THR A 10 -2.34 -8.42 -2.46
C THR A 10 -1.60 -9.36 -3.43
N PRO A 11 -1.88 -9.36 -4.75
CA PRO A 11 -1.13 -10.18 -5.69
C PRO A 11 0.36 -9.82 -5.77
N LEU A 12 0.71 -8.54 -5.60
CA LEU A 12 2.11 -8.11 -5.60
C LEU A 12 2.83 -8.59 -4.34
N LEU A 13 2.18 -8.51 -3.17
CA LEU A 13 2.76 -9.03 -1.92
C LEU A 13 3.03 -10.53 -2.00
N VAL A 14 2.14 -11.30 -2.64
CA VAL A 14 2.33 -12.75 -2.81
C VAL A 14 3.46 -13.06 -3.79
N GLN A 15 3.60 -12.27 -4.86
CA GLN A 15 4.63 -12.47 -5.89
C GLN A 15 6.03 -12.03 -5.45
N TYR A 16 6.13 -11.02 -4.58
CA TYR A 16 7.39 -10.40 -4.17
C TYR A 16 7.57 -10.53 -2.65
N PRO A 17 8.27 -11.57 -2.15
CA PRO A 17 8.44 -11.82 -0.72
C PRO A 17 9.14 -10.66 0.03
N ASP A 18 10.06 -9.96 -0.64
CA ASP A 18 10.75 -8.78 -0.11
C ASP A 18 9.79 -7.60 0.09
N LEU A 19 8.82 -7.44 -0.82
CA LEU A 19 7.76 -6.45 -0.69
C LEU A 19 6.82 -6.84 0.46
N MET A 20 6.47 -8.13 0.60
CA MET A 20 5.67 -8.60 1.73
C MET A 20 6.36 -8.34 3.07
N GLN A 21 7.68 -8.54 3.15
CA GLN A 21 8.44 -8.24 4.36
C GLN A 21 8.39 -6.75 4.71
N ALA A 22 8.70 -5.88 3.75
CA ALA A 22 8.61 -4.42 3.96
C ALA A 22 7.18 -3.96 4.28
N TRP A 23 6.17 -4.62 3.72
CA TRP A 23 4.76 -4.34 4.03
C TRP A 23 4.42 -4.66 5.48
N LYS A 24 4.91 -5.79 6.02
CA LYS A 24 4.73 -6.17 7.43
C LYS A 24 5.42 -5.16 8.36
N GLU A 25 6.65 -4.78 8.04
CA GLU A 25 7.41 -3.79 8.81
C GLU A 25 6.69 -2.43 8.85
N ALA A 26 6.17 -1.99 7.69
CA ALA A 26 5.37 -0.77 7.61
C ALA A 26 4.05 -0.88 8.41
N ALA A 27 3.42 -2.07 8.43
CA ALA A 27 2.22 -2.31 9.25
C ALA A 27 2.52 -2.19 10.74
N GLU A 28 3.60 -2.83 11.21
CA GLU A 28 4.03 -2.81 12.60
C GLU A 28 4.45 -1.40 13.05
N ALA A 29 5.04 -0.61 12.15
CA ALA A 29 5.38 0.79 12.37
C ALA A 29 4.17 1.75 12.32
N GLY A 30 2.95 1.26 12.05
CA GLY A 30 1.75 2.10 11.93
C GLY A 30 1.73 2.99 10.69
N LEU A 31 2.56 2.68 9.68
CA LEU A 31 2.66 3.42 8.41
C LEU A 31 1.65 2.96 7.36
N LEU A 32 0.79 2.00 7.70
CA LEU A 32 -0.30 1.50 6.87
C LEU A 32 -1.64 1.72 7.56
N ARG A 33 -2.62 2.22 6.82
CA ARG A 33 -4.00 2.37 7.30
C ARG A 33 -4.94 1.71 6.31
N ALA A 34 -5.64 0.66 6.75
CA ALA A 34 -6.72 0.08 5.97
C ALA A 34 -7.97 0.97 6.04
N GLU A 35 -8.58 1.23 4.90
CA GLU A 35 -9.84 1.97 4.78
C GLU A 35 -10.79 1.20 3.86
N SER A 36 -12.09 1.41 4.04
CA SER A 36 -13.11 0.93 3.11
C SER A 36 -13.77 2.14 2.43
N ARG A 37 -13.74 2.17 1.10
CA ARG A 37 -14.42 3.17 0.26
C ARG A 37 -15.59 2.51 -0.44
N GLY A 38 -16.77 2.61 0.18
CA GLY A 38 -17.98 1.96 -0.32
C GLY A 38 -17.83 0.45 -0.31
N LYS A 39 -17.75 -0.16 -1.50
CA LYS A 39 -17.56 -1.62 -1.67
C LYS A 39 -16.09 -2.02 -1.85
N GLU A 40 -15.17 -1.06 -1.91
CA GLU A 40 -13.75 -1.33 -2.17
C GLU A 40 -12.92 -1.20 -0.89
N ASN A 41 -12.06 -2.19 -0.64
CA ASN A 41 -11.04 -2.11 0.40
C ASN A 41 -9.78 -1.49 -0.18
N VAL A 42 -9.27 -0.47 0.51
CA VAL A 42 -8.06 0.26 0.12
C VAL A 42 -7.10 0.31 1.30
N VAL A 43 -5.82 0.48 1.01
CA VAL A 43 -4.78 0.69 2.02
C VAL A 43 -4.09 2.01 1.71
N VAL A 44 -4.08 2.89 2.69
CA VAL A 44 -3.28 4.11 2.69
C VAL A 44 -1.89 3.77 3.22
N VAL A 45 -0.90 4.01 2.39
CA VAL A 45 0.52 3.79 2.67
C VAL A 45 1.17 5.15 2.92
N GLN A 46 1.86 5.25 4.06
CA GLN A 46 2.65 6.43 4.43
C GLN A 46 4.14 6.23 4.13
N ASP A 47 4.61 4.99 4.13
CA ASP A 47 6.01 4.65 3.90
C ASP A 47 6.45 4.99 2.46
N LEU A 48 7.39 5.92 2.33
CA LEU A 48 7.87 6.41 1.03
C LEU A 48 8.63 5.33 0.25
N GLY A 49 9.32 4.42 0.95
CA GLY A 49 10.05 3.31 0.33
C GLY A 49 9.08 2.31 -0.31
N LEU A 50 8.03 1.94 0.40
CA LEU A 50 6.96 1.07 -0.06
C LEU A 50 6.21 1.69 -1.25
N ILE A 51 5.91 2.99 -1.18
CA ILE A 51 5.31 3.74 -2.29
C ILE A 51 6.18 3.66 -3.55
N ALA A 52 7.49 3.88 -3.41
CA ALA A 52 8.43 3.82 -4.54
C ALA A 52 8.50 2.41 -5.13
N ARG A 53 8.53 1.36 -4.30
CA ARG A 53 8.52 -0.04 -4.75
C ARG A 53 7.23 -0.39 -5.50
N LEU A 54 6.07 -0.04 -4.97
CA LEU A 54 4.79 -0.26 -5.65
C LEU A 54 4.73 0.45 -7.00
N LYS A 55 5.24 1.69 -7.07
CA LYS A 55 5.35 2.43 -8.33
C LYS A 55 6.27 1.75 -9.34
N ALA A 56 7.42 1.23 -8.90
CA ALA A 56 8.34 0.49 -9.76
C ALA A 56 7.72 -0.82 -10.31
N LEU A 57 6.78 -1.40 -9.58
CA LEU A 57 5.99 -2.57 -10.00
C LEU A 57 4.76 -2.19 -10.86
N GLY A 58 4.64 -0.92 -11.27
CA GLY A 58 3.54 -0.43 -12.11
C GLY A 58 2.23 -0.16 -11.37
N LEU A 59 2.23 -0.20 -10.03
CA LEU A 59 1.07 0.17 -9.23
C LEU A 59 1.21 1.61 -8.72
N GLU A 60 0.56 2.55 -9.42
CA GLU A 60 0.48 3.93 -8.98
C GLU A 60 -0.68 4.12 -7.98
N GLY A 61 -0.36 4.66 -6.81
CA GLY A 61 -1.36 4.96 -5.78
C GLY A 61 -2.00 6.33 -6.00
N GLU A 62 -3.23 6.49 -5.55
CA GLU A 62 -3.92 7.78 -5.55
C GLU A 62 -3.38 8.67 -4.43
N PRO A 63 -3.17 9.98 -4.66
CA PRO A 63 -2.84 10.89 -3.57
C PRO A 63 -3.99 10.93 -2.56
N VAL A 64 -3.64 10.93 -1.27
CA VAL A 64 -4.58 11.22 -0.19
C VAL A 64 -4.25 12.62 0.29
N GLU A 65 -5.15 13.58 0.08
CA GLU A 65 -5.11 14.85 0.77
C GLU A 65 -5.46 14.58 2.24
N GLU A 66 -4.54 14.91 3.14
CA GLU A 66 -4.88 15.06 4.56
C GLU A 66 -5.73 16.33 4.66
N ALA A 67 -7.02 16.16 4.94
CA ALA A 67 -7.95 17.25 5.23
C ALA A 67 -7.69 17.82 6.62
#